data_AF-A6ESQ7-F1
#
_entry.id   AF-A6ESQ7-F1
#
_cell.length_a   1.000
_cell.length_b   1.000
_cell.length_c   1.000
_cell.angle_alpha   90.00
_cell.angle_beta   90.00
_cell.angle_gamma   90.00
#
_symmetry.space_group_name_H-M   'P 1'
#
loop_
_entity.id
_entity.type
_entity.pdbx_description
1 polymer ?
#
loop_
_entity_poly.entity_id
_entity_poly.type
_entity_poly.pdbx_seq_one_letter_code
_entity_poly.pdbx_strand_id
1 'polypeptide(L)' 'LRQFEASYSLKDDQLKLYYLDLLSNRTISDEVGFTFQVLHQSPQLIVIKDGVAVAHASHSAIQARELENFI' A
#
# COMPACT_ATOMS: atom_id res chain seq x y z
N LEU A 1 9.26 -5.87 -3.62
CA LEU A 1 9.50 -5.18 -2.33
C LEU A 1 10.90 -4.61 -2.22
N ARG A 2 12.00 -5.37 -2.36
CA ARG A 2 13.38 -4.81 -2.29
C ARG A 2 13.60 -3.53 -3.12
N GLN A 3 13.07 -3.50 -4.34
CA GLN A 3 13.16 -2.31 -5.21
C GLN A 3 12.31 -1.14 -4.70
N PHE A 4 11.13 -1.42 -4.13
CA PHE A 4 10.29 -0.41 -3.49
C PHE A 4 11.03 0.21 -2.29
N GLU A 5 11.55 -0.62 -1.39
CA GLU A 5 12.31 -0.17 -0.21
C GLU A 5 13.53 0.67 -0.60
N ALA A 6 14.28 0.24 -1.64
CA ALA A 6 15.45 0.96 -2.11
C ALA A 6 15.13 2.31 -2.80
N SER A 7 13.89 2.49 -3.29
CA SER A 7 13.47 3.71 -4.00
C SER A 7 12.54 4.60 -3.18
N TYR A 8 12.06 4.13 -2.02
CA TYR A 8 11.22 4.89 -1.13
C TYR A 8 12.04 5.96 -0.42
N SER A 9 11.73 7.23 -0.68
CA SER A 9 12.46 8.40 -0.18
C SER A 9 11.57 9.37 0.60
N LEU A 10 10.27 9.05 0.74
CA LEU A 10 9.31 9.90 1.41
C LEU A 10 9.48 9.83 2.93
N LYS A 11 9.31 10.99 3.58
CA LYS A 11 9.36 11.10 5.03
C LYS A 11 7.99 10.82 5.66
N ASP A 12 7.99 10.44 6.94
CA ASP A 12 6.78 10.13 7.71
C ASP A 12 5.77 11.28 7.81
N ASP A 13 6.24 12.53 7.71
CA ASP A 13 5.39 13.72 7.69
C ASP A 13 4.70 13.94 6.34
N GLN A 14 5.20 13.33 5.26
CA GLN A 14 4.63 13.37 3.92
C GLN A 14 3.68 12.20 3.68
N LEU A 15 4.08 10.99 4.06
CA LEU A 15 3.31 9.78 3.86
C LEU A 15 3.66 8.74 4.92
N LYS A 16 2.65 8.31 5.67
CA LYS A 16 2.80 7.24 6.66
C LYS A 16 2.71 5.89 5.98
N LEU A 17 3.77 5.10 6.08
CA LEU A 17 3.82 3.75 5.56
C LEU A 17 3.46 2.73 6.64
N TYR A 18 2.50 1.86 6.34
CA TYR A 18 2.12 0.74 7.20
C TYR A 18 2.37 -0.57 6.46
N TYR A 19 2.92 -1.55 7.16
CA TYR A 19 3.12 -2.90 6.64
C TYR A 19 2.21 -3.87 7.39
N LEU A 20 1.50 -4.71 6.63
CA LEU A 20 0.65 -5.78 7.14
C LEU A 20 1.24 -7.14 6.76
N ASP A 21 1.61 -7.93 7.76
CA ASP A 21 1.96 -9.33 7.54
C ASP A 21 0.70 -10.19 7.38
N LEU A 22 0.42 -10.60 6.14
CA LEU A 22 -0.75 -11.41 5.79
C LEU A 22 -0.73 -12.81 6.38
N LEU A 23 0.45 -13.41 6.60
CA LEU A 23 0.53 -14.76 7.15
C LEU A 23 -0.03 -14.80 8.58
N SER A 24 0.24 -13.74 9.33
CA SER A 24 -0.21 -13.59 10.71
C SER A 24 -1.59 -12.93 10.83
N ASN A 25 -2.04 -12.16 9.81
CA ASN A 25 -3.21 -11.28 9.93
C ASN A 25 -4.18 -11.35 8.74
N ARG A 26 -4.47 -12.56 8.24
CA ARG A 26 -5.35 -12.77 7.07
C ARG A 26 -6.69 -12.04 7.17
N THR A 27 -7.39 -12.15 8.31
CA THR A 27 -8.70 -11.50 8.51
C THR A 27 -8.62 -9.98 8.36
N ILE A 28 -7.55 -9.36 8.85
CA ILE A 28 -7.32 -7.91 8.71
C ILE A 28 -7.12 -7.57 7.22
N SER A 29 -6.36 -8.39 6.49
CA SER A 29 -6.14 -8.16 5.07
C SER A 29 -7.43 -8.29 4.25
N ASP A 30 -8.29 -9.24 4.59
CA ASP A 30 -9.60 -9.40 3.95
C ASP A 30 -10.50 -8.18 4.24
N GLU A 31 -10.48 -7.68 5.48
CA GLU A 31 -11.21 -6.47 5.90
C GLU A 31 -10.70 -5.20 5.21
N VAL A 32 -9.38 -5.06 4.99
CA VAL A 32 -8.80 -3.96 4.20
C VAL A 32 -9.34 -4.01 2.76
N GLY A 33 -9.32 -5.18 2.12
CA GLY A 33 -9.86 -5.34 0.77
C GLY A 33 -11.35 -4.98 0.68
N PHE A 34 -12.15 -5.43 1.66
CA PHE A 34 -13.57 -5.10 1.75
C PHE A 34 -13.81 -3.61 2.01
N THR A 35 -13.15 -3.02 3.01
CA THR A 35 -13.36 -1.63 3.44
C THR A 35 -13.04 -0.65 2.32
N PHE A 36 -11.91 -0.87 1.65
CA PHE A 36 -11.46 0.02 0.58
C PHE A 36 -11.94 -0.40 -0.81
N GLN A 37 -12.74 -1.47 -0.89
CA GLN A 37 -13.29 -2.02 -2.14
C GLN A 37 -12.18 -2.33 -3.18
N VAL A 38 -11.04 -2.84 -2.70
CA VAL A 38 -9.89 -3.24 -3.52
C VAL A 38 -9.79 -4.75 -3.55
N LEU A 39 -9.58 -5.33 -4.74
CA LEU A 39 -9.35 -6.76 -4.86
C LEU A 39 -8.05 -7.16 -4.17
N HIS A 40 -8.13 -8.18 -3.31
CA HIS A 40 -6.98 -8.70 -2.58
C HIS A 40 -5.89 -9.25 -3.52
N GLN A 41 -4.64 -8.84 -3.29
CA GLN A 41 -3.45 -9.31 -3.99
C GLN A 41 -2.28 -9.44 -3.00
N SER A 42 -1.26 -10.24 -3.33
CA SER A 42 -0.02 -10.29 -2.55
C SER A 42 1.18 -10.59 -3.43
N PRO A 43 2.24 -9.75 -3.42
CA PRO A 43 2.37 -8.49 -2.67
C PRO A 43 1.47 -7.39 -3.24
N GLN A 44 0.99 -6.49 -2.36
CA GLN A 44 0.07 -5.40 -2.71
C GLN A 44 0.42 -4.13 -1.94
N LEU A 45 0.21 -2.98 -2.58
CA LEU A 45 0.28 -1.65 -1.99
C LEU A 45 -1.06 -0.94 -2.24
N ILE A 46 -1.57 -0.24 -1.24
CA ILE A 46 -2.80 0.55 -1.30
C ILE A 46 -2.49 1.95 -0.72
N VAL A 47 -2.86 3.00 -1.45
CA VAL A 47 -2.74 4.39 -1.00
C VAL A 47 -4.11 4.85 -0.52
N ILE A 48 -4.18 5.25 0.74
CA ILE A 48 -5.41 5.72 1.39
C ILE A 48 -5.27 7.23 1.66
N LYS A 49 -6.24 8.01 1.21
CA LYS A 49 -6.33 9.46 1.45
C LYS A 49 -7.75 9.78 1.87
N ASP A 50 -7.92 10.54 2.95
CA ASP A 50 -9.24 10.93 3.48
C ASP A 50 -10.21 9.75 3.68
N GLY A 51 -9.69 8.60 4.11
CA GLY A 51 -10.47 7.38 4.38
C GLY A 51 -10.88 6.57 3.14
N VAL A 52 -10.43 6.95 1.94
CA VAL A 52 -10.72 6.23 0.69
C VAL A 52 -9.44 5.76 0.01
N ALA A 53 -9.50 4.62 -0.68
CA ALA A 53 -8.39 4.16 -1.51
C ALA A 53 -8.36 4.97 -2.83
N VAL A 54 -7.25 5.66 -3.05
CA VAL A 54 -7.05 6.50 -4.25
C VAL A 54 -6.14 5.85 -5.28
N ALA A 55 -5.35 4.85 -4.87
CA ALA A 55 -4.53 4.04 -5.75
C ALA A 55 -4.22 2.67 -5.13
N HIS A 56 -3.96 1.68 -5.98
CA HIS A 56 -3.47 0.38 -5.56
C HIS A 56 -2.60 -0.25 -6.66
N ALA A 57 -1.58 -0.99 -6.26
CA ALA A 57 -0.66 -1.69 -7.15
C ALA A 57 -0.29 -3.05 -6.56
N SER A 58 0.10 -4.01 -7.41
CA SER A 58 0.56 -5.33 -6.97
C SER A 58 1.78 -5.79 -7.77
N HIS A 59 2.52 -6.75 -7.21
CA HIS A 59 3.66 -7.38 -7.88
C HIS A 59 4.68 -6.37 -8.45
N SER A 60 4.91 -6.38 -9.76
CA SER A 60 5.87 -5.52 -10.46
C SER A 60 5.39 -4.08 -10.66
N ALA A 61 4.09 -3.82 -10.49
CA ALA A 61 3.53 -2.47 -10.59
C ALA A 61 3.81 -1.63 -9.33
N ILE A 62 4.27 -2.24 -8.24
CA ILE A 62 4.59 -1.51 -7.00
C ILE A 62 5.86 -0.68 -7.21
N GLN A 63 5.69 0.64 -7.31
CA GLN A 63 6.78 1.60 -7.53
C GLN A 63 6.69 2.74 -6.52
N ALA A 64 7.74 2.94 -5.71
CA ALA A 64 7.73 3.96 -4.66
C ALA A 64 7.63 5.39 -5.21
N ARG A 65 8.20 5.64 -6.39
CA ARG A 65 8.16 6.97 -7.03
C ARG A 65 6.73 7.43 -7.34
N GLU A 66 5.80 6.51 -7.60
CA GLU A 66 4.40 6.88 -7.88
C GLU A 66 3.71 7.50 -6.65
N LEU A 67 4.25 7.27 -5.45
CA LEU A 67 3.71 7.81 -4.20
C LEU A 67 3.83 9.34 -4.10
N GLU A 68 4.81 9.93 -4.80
CA GLU A 68 4.99 11.39 -4.85
C GLU A 68 3.76 12.12 -5.41
N ASN A 69 2.93 11.43 -6.21
CA ASN A 69 1.72 12.01 -6.80
C ASN A 69 0.56 12.19 -5.80
N PHE A 70 0.68 11.65 -4.58
CA PHE A 70 -0.42 11.65 -3.59
C PHE A 70 -0.19 12.59 -2.39
N ILE A 71 0.99 13.21 -2.32
CA ILE A 71 1.35 14.22 -1.32
C ILE A 71 0.66 15.54 -1.65
#